data_AF-A0A7S0YM63-F1
#
_entry.id   AF-A0A7S0YM63-F1
#
_cell.length_a   1.000
_cell.length_b   1.000
_cell.length_c   1.000
_cell.angle_alpha   90.00
_cell.angle_beta   90.00
_cell.angle_gamma   90.00
#
_symmetry.space_group_name_H-M   'P 1'
#
loop_
_entity.id
_entity.type
_entity.pdbx_description
1 polymer ?
#
loop_
_entity_poly.entity_id
_entity_poly.type
_entity_poly.pdbx_seq_one_letter_code
_entity_poly.pdbx_strand_id
1 'polypeptide(L)'
;GALLGICLITFLVMKWAQRRHGSIIAYARKKRADLNRTGQRLQILPPDSARYTQFFVLVLLCVGAIVVTNLIEFPEPTCVWRQEHFLDTAAFVHLSLDACTVRFVPAFSKPSPERELSAIKLNFAYQQDPGITLDAQTCGANATFMLVNKLGDELKYKSF
;
A
#
# COMPACT_ATOMS: atom_id res chain seq x y z
N GLY A 1 10.14 -12.31 53.00
CA GLY A 1 9.27 -13.51 52.83
C GLY A 1 9.49 -14.19 51.50
N ALA A 2 9.05 -13.59 50.38
CA ALA A 2 9.05 -14.22 49.06
C ALA A 2 10.43 -14.66 48.53
N LEU A 3 11.47 -13.83 48.68
CA LEU A 3 12.83 -14.17 48.23
C LEU A 3 13.40 -15.40 48.94
N LEU A 4 13.23 -15.48 50.26
CA LEU A 4 13.64 -16.66 51.05
C LEU A 4 12.86 -17.92 50.63
N GLY A 5 11.56 -17.79 50.34
CA GLY A 5 10.75 -18.89 49.82
C GLY A 5 11.23 -19.40 48.45
N ILE A 6 11.56 -18.49 47.53
CA ILE A 6 12.09 -18.84 46.20
C ILE A 6 13.44 -19.55 46.34
N CYS A 7 14.34 -19.06 47.20
CA CYS A 7 15.64 -19.70 47.45
C CYS A 7 15.50 -21.12 48.04
N LEU A 8 14.54 -21.32 48.94
CA LEU A 8 14.29 -22.63 49.53
C LEU A 8 13.73 -23.61 48.50
N ILE A 9 12.80 -23.17 47.66
CA ILE A 9 12.21 -23.99 46.59
C ILE A 9 13.28 -24.36 45.56
N THR A 10 14.08 -23.40 45.08
CA THR A 10 15.15 -23.69 44.11
C THR A 10 16.18 -24.65 44.69
N PHE A 11 16.57 -24.48 45.95
CA PHE A 11 17.49 -25.40 46.64
C PHE A 11 16.93 -26.82 46.75
N LEU A 12 15.66 -26.98 47.14
CA LEU A 12 15.01 -28.29 47.23
C LEU A 12 14.90 -28.96 45.86
N VAL A 13 14.56 -28.20 44.82
CA VAL A 13 14.48 -28.70 43.43
C VAL A 13 15.86 -29.12 42.92
N MET A 14 16.91 -28.33 43.19
CA MET A 14 18.29 -28.68 42.82
C MET A 14 18.76 -29.96 43.51
N LYS A 15 18.54 -30.10 44.82
CA LYS A 15 18.89 -31.32 45.56
C LYS A 15 18.10 -32.53 45.08
N TRP A 16 16.81 -32.37 44.80
CA TRP A 16 15.98 -33.44 44.27
C TRP A 16 16.45 -33.88 42.88
N ALA A 17 16.73 -32.94 41.99
CA ALA A 17 17.21 -33.21 40.64
C ALA A 17 18.58 -33.92 40.66
N GLN A 18 19.48 -33.48 41.53
CA GLN A 18 20.79 -34.12 41.70
C GLN A 18 20.69 -35.53 42.27
N ARG A 19 19.83 -35.78 43.27
CA ARG A 19 19.63 -37.13 43.84
C ARG A 19 18.98 -38.11 42.86
N ARG A 20 18.01 -37.65 42.06
CA ARG A 20 17.20 -38.55 41.21
C ARG A 20 17.76 -38.72 39.80
N HIS A 21 18.48 -37.73 39.29
CA HIS A 21 18.97 -37.71 37.91
C HIS A 21 20.50 -37.54 37.82
N GLY A 22 21.21 -37.53 38.95
CA GLY A 22 22.67 -37.39 39.03
C GLY A 22 23.18 -35.98 38.75
N SER A 23 22.56 -35.25 37.82
CA SER A 23 22.88 -33.86 37.52
C SER A 23 21.67 -33.05 37.04
N ILE A 24 21.70 -31.75 37.32
CA ILE A 24 20.67 -30.80 36.84
C ILE A 24 20.70 -30.71 35.30
N ILE A 25 21.89 -30.83 34.69
CA ILE A 25 22.05 -30.82 33.23
C ILE A 25 21.37 -32.04 32.59
N ALA A 26 21.53 -33.23 33.16
CA ALA A 26 20.84 -34.43 32.68
C ALA A 26 19.32 -34.30 32.81
N TYR A 27 18.83 -33.74 33.92
CA TYR A 27 17.41 -33.43 34.10
C TYR A 27 16.91 -32.42 33.06
N ALA A 28 17.63 -31.33 32.83
CA ALA A 28 17.27 -30.31 31.83
C ALA A 28 17.24 -30.88 30.41
N ARG A 29 18.23 -31.72 30.04
CA ARG A 29 18.24 -32.42 28.74
C ARG A 29 17.04 -33.34 28.57
N LYS A 30 16.72 -34.12 29.61
CA LYS A 30 15.53 -35.00 29.61
C LYS A 30 14.25 -34.18 29.46
N LYS A 31 14.10 -33.09 30.21
CA LYS A 31 12.92 -32.22 30.13
C LYS A 31 12.79 -31.51 28.80
N ARG A 32 13.89 -31.10 28.17
CA ARG A 32 13.89 -30.57 26.81
C ARG A 32 13.38 -31.61 25.81
N ALA A 33 13.85 -32.85 25.90
CA ALA A 33 13.37 -33.94 25.03
C ALA A 33 11.88 -34.25 25.26
N ASP A 34 11.43 -34.31 26.52
CA ASP A 34 10.02 -34.51 26.87
C ASP A 34 9.14 -33.36 26.35
N LEU A 35 9.61 -32.12 26.45
CA LEU A 35 8.91 -30.93 25.97
C LEU A 35 8.80 -30.94 24.45
N ASN A 36 9.88 -31.26 23.74
CA ASN A 36 9.86 -31.42 22.28
C ASN A 36 8.88 -32.53 21.86
N ARG A 37 8.92 -33.70 22.51
CA ARG A 37 8.01 -34.82 22.20
C ARG A 37 6.55 -34.48 22.49
N THR A 38 6.29 -33.80 23.61
CA THR A 38 4.94 -33.39 24.01
C THR A 38 4.41 -32.31 23.09
N GLY A 39 5.23 -31.32 22.75
CA GLY A 39 4.81 -30.24 21.88
C GLY A 39 4.69 -30.65 20.41
N GLN A 40 5.45 -31.65 19.94
CA GLN A 40 5.19 -32.31 18.65
C GLN A 40 3.84 -33.07 18.69
N ARG A 41 3.53 -33.76 19.79
CA ARG A 41 2.24 -34.44 19.97
C ARG A 41 1.05 -33.48 20.01
N LEU A 42 1.24 -32.31 20.61
CA LEU A 42 0.22 -31.25 20.68
C LEU A 42 0.19 -30.35 19.43
N GLN A 43 1.06 -30.59 18.44
CA GLN A 43 1.22 -29.75 17.24
C GLN A 43 1.52 -28.27 17.54
N ILE A 44 2.03 -27.97 18.74
CA ILE A 44 2.44 -26.63 19.16
C ILE A 44 3.85 -26.35 18.68
N LEU A 45 4.72 -27.38 18.71
CA LEU A 45 6.04 -27.24 18.13
C LEU A 45 5.96 -27.45 16.62
N PRO A 46 6.66 -26.61 15.86
CA PRO A 46 6.74 -26.80 14.44
C PRO A 46 7.44 -28.10 14.04
N PRO A 47 7.13 -28.62 12.85
CA PRO A 47 7.87 -29.75 12.30
C PRO A 47 9.34 -29.37 12.10
N ASP A 48 10.25 -30.33 12.28
CA ASP A 48 11.71 -30.10 12.21
C ASP A 48 12.20 -29.58 10.84
N SER A 49 11.36 -29.68 9.81
CA SER A 49 11.60 -29.13 8.47
C SER A 49 11.27 -27.64 8.32
N ALA A 50 10.58 -27.02 9.28
CA ALA A 50 10.13 -25.64 9.16
C ALA A 50 11.22 -24.66 9.61
N ARG A 51 11.71 -23.88 8.64
CA ARG A 51 12.76 -22.86 8.85
C ARG A 51 12.14 -21.51 9.26
N TYR A 52 11.74 -21.40 10.53
CA TYR A 52 11.13 -20.17 11.08
C TYR A 52 12.00 -18.93 10.94
N THR A 53 13.32 -19.08 11.00
CA THR A 53 14.26 -17.99 10.76
C THR A 53 14.06 -17.37 9.38
N GLN A 54 13.88 -18.20 8.34
CA GLN A 54 13.62 -17.72 6.99
C GLN A 54 12.24 -17.07 6.89
N PHE A 55 11.22 -17.63 7.54
CA PHE A 55 9.87 -17.05 7.56
C PHE A 55 9.85 -15.66 8.22
N PHE A 56 10.45 -15.50 9.41
CA PHE A 56 10.46 -14.21 10.10
C PHE A 56 11.31 -13.17 9.38
N VAL A 57 12.43 -13.56 8.77
CA VAL A 57 13.23 -12.66 7.91
C VAL A 57 12.40 -12.20 6.71
N LEU A 58 11.67 -13.10 6.06
CA LEU A 58 10.82 -12.75 4.92
C LEU A 58 9.70 -11.78 5.33
N VAL A 59 9.04 -12.04 6.46
CA VAL A 59 7.98 -11.17 7.01
C VAL A 59 8.52 -9.77 7.31
N LEU A 60 9.68 -9.68 7.98
CA LEU A 60 10.31 -8.39 8.26
C LEU A 60 10.68 -7.62 6.98
N LEU A 61 11.15 -8.33 5.95
CA LEU A 61 11.51 -7.73 4.67
C LEU A 61 10.28 -7.22 3.93
N CYS A 62 9.17 -7.96 3.93
CA CYS A 62 7.90 -7.51 3.36
C CYS A 62 7.34 -6.28 4.08
N VAL A 63 7.34 -6.28 5.41
CA VAL A 63 6.89 -5.11 6.21
C VAL A 63 7.78 -3.90 5.92
N GLY A 64 9.10 -4.09 5.88
CA GLY A 64 10.04 -3.03 5.53
C GLY A 64 9.79 -2.44 4.15
N ALA A 65 9.56 -3.28 3.14
CA ALA A 65 9.25 -2.83 1.78
C ALA A 65 7.97 -1.99 1.73
N ILE A 66 6.90 -2.41 2.42
CA ILE A 66 5.64 -1.64 2.49
C ILE A 66 5.89 -0.27 3.12
N VAL A 67 6.63 -0.20 4.22
CA VAL A 67 6.94 1.07 4.89
C VAL A 67 7.75 1.99 3.97
N VAL A 68 8.78 1.46 3.29
CA VAL A 68 9.59 2.24 2.34
C VAL A 68 8.74 2.76 1.18
N THR A 69 7.87 1.95 0.60
CA THR A 69 6.99 2.40 -0.49
C THR A 69 5.99 3.47 -0.07
N ASN A 70 5.56 3.48 1.20
CA ASN A 70 4.67 4.52 1.72
C ASN A 70 5.42 5.81 2.12
N LEU A 71 6.74 5.74 2.34
CA LEU A 71 7.59 6.90 2.62
C LEU A 71 8.10 7.59 1.35
N ILE A 72 8.13 6.87 0.23
CA ILE A 72 8.48 7.44 -1.07
C ILE A 72 7.21 8.08 -1.64
N GLU A 73 7.07 9.39 -1.45
CA GLU A 73 6.11 10.18 -2.21
C GLU A 73 6.57 10.21 -3.67
N PHE A 74 5.94 9.40 -4.50
CA PHE A 74 6.03 9.61 -5.94
C PHE A 74 5.25 10.89 -6.24
N PRO A 75 5.86 11.89 -6.90
CA PRO A 75 5.12 13.06 -7.34
C PRO A 75 4.08 12.57 -8.36
N GLU A 76 2.83 12.44 -7.91
CA GLU A 76 1.73 12.21 -8.84
C GLU A 76 1.72 13.39 -9.83
N PRO A 77 1.58 13.14 -11.15
CA PRO A 77 1.35 14.22 -12.07
C PRO A 77 0.08 14.96 -11.61
N THR A 78 0.23 16.24 -11.27
CA THR A 78 -0.81 17.09 -10.66
C THR A 78 -1.87 17.53 -11.67
N CYS A 79 -2.38 16.58 -12.45
CA CYS A 79 -3.55 16.79 -13.30
C CYS A 79 -4.79 16.76 -12.42
N VAL A 80 -5.24 17.94 -12.00
CA VAL A 80 -6.45 18.11 -11.19
C VAL A 80 -7.63 18.42 -12.12
N TRP A 81 -8.79 17.78 -11.88
CA TRP A 81 -10.03 18.11 -12.59
C TRP A 81 -10.42 19.56 -12.28
N ARG A 82 -10.46 20.42 -13.31
CA ARG A 82 -10.65 21.86 -13.12
C ARG A 82 -11.91 22.40 -13.75
N GLN A 83 -12.23 21.92 -14.94
CA GLN A 83 -13.35 22.43 -15.73
C GLN A 83 -14.26 21.29 -16.12
N GLU A 84 -15.55 21.55 -15.98
CA GLU A 84 -16.64 20.65 -16.31
C GLU A 84 -17.57 21.35 -17.29
N HIS A 85 -17.86 20.70 -18.40
CA HIS A 85 -18.75 21.22 -19.43
C HIS A 85 -19.85 20.20 -19.73
N PHE A 86 -21.09 20.68 -19.71
CA PHE A 86 -22.25 19.92 -20.12
C PHE A 86 -22.50 20.14 -21.62
N LEU A 87 -22.67 19.05 -22.35
CA LEU A 87 -22.96 19.05 -23.79
C LEU A 87 -24.39 18.58 -24.01
N ASP A 88 -25.32 19.53 -23.96
CA ASP A 88 -26.75 19.21 -24.11
C ASP A 88 -27.16 18.99 -25.57
N THR A 89 -26.42 19.54 -26.55
CA THR A 89 -26.83 19.58 -27.97
C THR A 89 -25.70 19.31 -28.98
N ALA A 90 -24.49 18.97 -28.52
CA ALA A 90 -23.35 18.81 -29.41
C ALA A 90 -23.41 17.47 -30.16
N ALA A 91 -23.41 17.52 -31.49
CA ALA A 91 -23.32 16.32 -32.35
C ALA A 91 -21.86 15.88 -32.53
N PHE A 92 -20.93 16.83 -32.50
CA PHE A 92 -19.50 16.60 -32.67
C PHE A 92 -18.68 17.40 -31.66
N VAL A 93 -17.58 16.80 -31.20
CA VAL A 93 -16.62 17.42 -30.30
C VAL A 93 -15.26 17.43 -30.98
N HIS A 94 -14.68 18.62 -31.14
CA HIS A 94 -13.33 18.80 -31.64
C HIS A 94 -12.39 19.19 -30.50
N LEU A 95 -11.31 18.43 -30.35
CA LEU A 95 -10.30 18.64 -29.32
C LEU A 95 -8.97 18.98 -30.00
N SER A 96 -8.43 20.16 -29.72
CA SER A 96 -7.08 20.56 -30.13
C SER A 96 -6.21 20.68 -28.88
N LEU A 97 -5.14 19.89 -28.82
CA LEU A 97 -4.34 19.74 -27.60
C LEU A 97 -2.87 19.89 -27.94
N ASP A 98 -2.20 20.76 -27.21
CA ASP A 98 -0.76 20.98 -27.33
C ASP A 98 -0.02 20.18 -26.22
N ALA A 99 0.74 19.16 -26.62
CA ALA A 99 1.60 18.33 -25.76
C ALA A 99 0.91 17.66 -24.54
N CYS A 100 -0.19 16.92 -24.73
CA CYS A 100 -0.85 16.17 -23.65
C CYS A 100 -1.22 14.73 -24.05
N THR A 101 -1.11 13.78 -23.11
CA THR A 101 -1.71 12.45 -23.26
C THR A 101 -3.20 12.52 -22.95
N VAL A 102 -4.05 12.14 -23.90
CA VAL A 102 -5.49 12.07 -23.69
C VAL A 102 -5.86 10.72 -23.12
N ARG A 103 -6.57 10.71 -21.99
CA ARG A 103 -7.19 9.52 -21.45
C ARG A 103 -8.68 9.73 -21.31
N PHE A 104 -9.46 8.91 -22.00
CA PHE A 104 -10.89 8.84 -21.81
C PHE A 104 -11.20 7.99 -20.58
N VAL A 105 -11.84 8.59 -19.59
CA VAL A 105 -12.27 7.90 -18.38
C VAL A 105 -13.81 7.80 -18.42
N PRO A 106 -14.37 6.59 -18.46
CA PRO A 106 -15.81 6.43 -18.57
C PRO A 106 -16.52 6.76 -17.25
N ALA A 107 -17.71 7.35 -17.34
CA ALA A 107 -18.46 7.86 -16.18
C ALA A 107 -18.80 6.81 -15.11
N PHE A 108 -18.88 5.51 -15.47
CA PHE A 108 -19.17 4.43 -14.52
C PHE A 108 -18.08 4.22 -13.45
N SER A 109 -16.87 4.79 -13.63
CA SER A 109 -15.81 4.73 -12.63
C SER A 109 -15.99 5.76 -11.50
N LYS A 110 -17.04 6.59 -11.54
CA LYS A 110 -17.34 7.61 -10.52
C LYS A 110 -18.40 7.12 -9.52
N PRO A 111 -18.31 7.54 -8.25
CA PRO A 111 -19.35 7.23 -7.26
C PRO A 111 -20.67 7.95 -7.58
N SER A 112 -21.79 7.43 -7.07
CA SER A 112 -23.08 8.14 -7.12
C SER A 112 -22.97 9.46 -6.32
N PRO A 113 -23.53 10.59 -6.77
CA PRO A 113 -24.50 10.77 -7.86
C PRO A 113 -23.90 11.07 -9.26
N GLU A 114 -22.58 11.25 -9.38
CA GLU A 114 -21.92 11.60 -10.66
C GLU A 114 -22.07 10.52 -11.74
N ARG A 115 -22.41 9.29 -11.34
CA ARG A 115 -22.72 8.16 -12.22
C ARG A 115 -24.07 8.32 -12.96
N GLU A 116 -25.02 9.05 -12.39
CA GLU A 116 -26.37 9.24 -12.93
C GLU A 116 -26.39 10.50 -13.81
N LEU A 117 -25.84 10.40 -15.01
CA LEU A 117 -25.77 11.52 -15.95
C LEU A 117 -27.04 11.62 -16.80
N SER A 118 -27.72 12.78 -16.75
CA SER A 118 -28.83 13.14 -17.65
C SER A 118 -28.37 13.66 -19.01
N ALA A 119 -27.11 14.08 -19.13
CA ALA A 119 -26.48 14.62 -20.33
C ALA A 119 -24.99 14.24 -20.42
N ILE A 120 -24.38 14.40 -21.60
CA ILE A 120 -22.95 14.13 -21.79
C ILE A 120 -22.14 15.20 -21.04
N LYS A 121 -21.33 14.77 -20.06
CA LYS A 121 -20.45 15.63 -19.27
C LYS A 121 -18.99 15.39 -19.66
N LEU A 122 -18.29 16.46 -20.05
CA LEU A 122 -16.85 16.42 -20.31
C LEU A 122 -16.10 17.11 -19.18
N ASN A 123 -15.15 16.39 -18.58
CA ASN A 123 -14.27 16.91 -17.57
C ASN A 123 -12.85 16.98 -18.12
N PHE A 124 -12.14 18.07 -17.84
CA PHE A 124 -10.75 18.25 -18.22
C PHE A 124 -9.86 18.33 -16.98
N ALA A 125 -8.82 17.48 -16.95
CA ALA A 125 -7.74 17.54 -15.98
C ALA A 125 -6.47 17.97 -16.69
N TYR A 126 -5.85 19.04 -16.22
CA TYR A 126 -4.60 19.58 -16.75
C TYR A 126 -3.76 20.17 -15.62
N GLN A 127 -2.46 20.33 -15.87
CA GLN A 127 -1.49 20.81 -14.89
C GLN A 127 -1.81 22.24 -14.44
N GLN A 128 -1.63 22.51 -13.14
CA GLN A 128 -1.81 23.84 -12.57
C GLN A 128 -0.63 24.74 -12.95
N ASP A 129 -0.76 25.46 -14.07
CA ASP A 129 0.21 26.47 -14.47
C ASP A 129 -0.52 27.66 -15.13
N PRO A 130 -0.18 28.92 -14.81
CA PRO A 130 -0.76 30.10 -15.47
C PRO A 130 -0.50 30.16 -16.99
N GLY A 131 0.50 29.43 -17.50
CA GLY A 131 0.78 29.30 -18.93
C GLY A 131 -0.12 28.29 -19.64
N ILE A 132 -0.91 27.48 -18.93
CA ILE A 132 -1.79 26.45 -19.50
C ILE A 132 -3.24 26.89 -19.36
N THR A 133 -3.90 27.16 -20.48
CA THR A 133 -5.29 27.65 -20.51
C THR A 133 -6.16 26.79 -21.40
N LEU A 134 -7.35 26.44 -20.92
CA LEU A 134 -8.40 25.78 -21.70
C LEU A 134 -9.35 26.84 -22.25
N ASP A 135 -9.43 26.95 -23.57
CA ASP A 135 -10.44 27.71 -24.29
C ASP A 135 -11.54 26.74 -24.74
N ALA A 136 -12.79 27.04 -24.37
CA ALA A 136 -13.92 26.15 -24.58
C ALA A 136 -15.08 26.93 -25.23
N GLN A 137 -15.45 26.53 -26.44
CA GLN A 137 -16.63 27.04 -27.12
C GLN A 137 -17.69 25.94 -27.16
N THR A 138 -18.60 26.00 -26.20
CA THR A 138 -19.66 25.00 -26.00
C THR A 138 -21.03 25.48 -26.51
N CYS A 139 -21.15 26.74 -26.90
CA CYS A 139 -22.39 27.34 -27.38
C CYS A 139 -22.58 27.08 -28.88
N GLY A 140 -22.90 25.85 -29.27
CA GLY A 140 -23.19 25.49 -30.67
C GLY A 140 -23.35 23.99 -30.91
N ALA A 141 -23.80 23.61 -32.10
CA ALA A 141 -23.93 22.20 -32.50
C ALA A 141 -22.57 21.47 -32.56
N ASN A 142 -21.48 22.22 -32.72
CA ASN A 142 -20.12 21.75 -32.69
C ASN A 142 -19.41 22.37 -31.48
N ALA A 143 -19.05 21.55 -30.51
CA ALA A 143 -18.26 22.01 -29.36
C ALA A 143 -16.77 21.91 -29.68
N THR A 144 -16.03 23.00 -29.49
CA THR A 144 -14.57 23.04 -29.68
C THR A 144 -13.89 23.30 -28.34
N PHE A 145 -12.86 22.50 -28.04
CA PHE A 145 -12.02 22.68 -26.86
C PHE A 145 -10.56 22.76 -27.31
N MET A 146 -9.87 23.81 -26.90
CA MET A 146 -8.48 24.08 -27.23
C MET A 146 -7.67 24.28 -25.96
N LEU A 147 -6.75 23.36 -25.69
CA LEU A 147 -5.80 23.50 -24.59
C LEU A 147 -4.52 24.14 -25.13
N VAL A 148 -4.25 25.37 -24.70
CA VAL A 148 -3.07 26.15 -25.13
C VAL A 148 -2.03 26.11 -24.02
N ASN A 149 -0.82 25.65 -24.36
CA ASN A 149 0.34 25.70 -23.48
C ASN A 149 1.30 26.79 -23.95
N LYS A 150 1.39 27.88 -23.18
CA LYS A 150 2.26 29.05 -23.43
C LYS A 150 3.61 28.95 -22.71
N LEU A 151 3.93 27.81 -22.10
CA LEU A 151 5.26 27.57 -21.52
C LEU A 151 6.31 27.51 -22.63
N GLY A 152 7.53 27.98 -22.31
CA GLY A 152 8.66 27.87 -23.24
C GLY A 152 8.96 26.42 -23.61
N ASP A 153 9.44 26.20 -24.84
CA ASP A 153 9.62 24.86 -25.41
C ASP A 153 10.47 23.92 -24.54
N GLU A 154 11.43 24.46 -23.77
CA GLU A 154 12.28 23.69 -22.86
C GLU A 154 11.56 23.10 -21.64
N LEU A 155 10.48 23.75 -21.19
CA LEU A 155 9.68 23.32 -20.04
C LEU A 155 8.45 22.50 -20.48
N LYS A 156 7.97 22.77 -21.69
CA LYS A 156 6.79 22.13 -22.28
C LYS A 156 6.91 20.60 -22.42
N TYR A 157 8.12 20.08 -22.61
CA TYR A 157 8.37 18.65 -22.84
C TYR A 157 9.24 17.97 -21.76
N LYS A 158 9.56 18.65 -20.66
CA LYS A 158 10.59 18.20 -19.71
C LYS A 158 10.13 17.09 -18.75
N SER A 159 8.84 16.74 -18.77
CA SER A 159 8.22 15.80 -17.84
C SER A 159 7.51 14.63 -18.53
N PHE A 160 8.04 14.19 -19.69
CA PHE A 160 7.73 12.87 -20.25
C PHE A 160 8.75 11.83 -19.79
#